data_AF-A0A1H4FTX7-F1
#
_entry.id   AF-A0A1H4FTX7-F1
#
_cell.length_a   1.000
_cell.length_b   1.000
_cell.length_c   1.000
_cell.angle_alpha   90.00
_cell.angle_beta   90.00
_cell.angle_gamma   90.00
#
_symmetry.space_group_name_H-M   'P 1'
#
loop_
_entity.id
_entity.type
_entity.pdbx_description
1 polymer ?
#
loop_
_entity_poly.entity_id
_entity_poly.type
_entity_poly.pdbx_seq_one_letter_code
_entity_poly.pdbx_strand_id
1 'polypeptide(L)'
;MAKLPSAEQFWQFCLQCYPGMQQPLLSLQDELGANINLLLLLLYAEQQHWHWSVAEIAQLHQAVLPANQQVTLPIRQLRRQLSTEPTIKAALLKAELAAEQLEQQALLAACPKSAQSRSADLVGCYLQLLAPQTGRWQHILFDLRQSQPR
;
A
#
# COMPACT_ATOMS: atom_id res chain seq x y z
N MET A 1 -15.95 -10.35 15.79
CA MET A 1 -15.69 -9.96 14.39
C MET A 1 -14.76 -8.77 14.42
N ALA A 2 -13.61 -8.83 13.77
CA ALA A 2 -12.71 -7.68 13.76
C ALA A 2 -13.37 -6.54 12.98
N LYS A 3 -13.38 -5.34 13.56
CA LYS A 3 -13.99 -4.16 12.95
C LYS A 3 -12.94 -3.50 12.04
N LEU A 4 -13.28 -3.27 10.78
CA LEU A 4 -12.44 -2.48 9.88
C LEU A 4 -12.26 -1.06 10.43
N PRO A 5 -11.07 -0.43 10.31
CA PRO A 5 -10.88 0.95 10.72
C PRO A 5 -11.73 1.86 9.84
N SER A 6 -12.10 3.02 10.38
CA SER A 6 -12.57 4.10 9.52
C SER A 6 -11.44 4.58 8.59
N ALA A 7 -11.79 5.25 7.50
CA ALA A 7 -10.82 5.85 6.60
C ALA A 7 -9.85 6.78 7.35
N GLU A 8 -10.36 7.55 8.30
CA GLU A 8 -9.54 8.46 9.12
C GLU A 8 -8.59 7.70 10.06
N GLN A 9 -9.04 6.62 10.70
CA GLN A 9 -8.19 5.79 11.55
C GLN A 9 -7.06 5.14 10.75
N PHE A 10 -7.38 4.61 9.57
CA PHE A 10 -6.37 4.03 8.68
C PHE A 10 -5.40 5.08 8.14
N TRP A 11 -5.89 6.27 7.82
CA TRP A 11 -5.05 7.39 7.40
C TRP A 11 -4.06 7.81 8.48
N GLN A 12 -4.52 7.96 9.73
CA GLN A 12 -3.65 8.28 10.88
C GLN A 12 -2.59 7.20 11.10
N PHE A 13 -2.98 5.92 10.98
CA PHE A 13 -2.03 4.81 11.03
C PHE A 13 -0.95 4.93 9.94
N CYS A 14 -1.35 5.23 8.69
CA CYS A 14 -0.42 5.43 7.59
C CYS A 14 0.55 6.58 7.86
N LEU A 15 0.06 7.72 8.34
CA LEU A 15 0.89 8.88 8.69
C LEU A 15 1.92 8.58 9.78
N GLN A 16 1.57 7.72 10.74
CA GLN A 16 2.47 7.32 11.82
C GLN A 16 3.53 6.32 11.36
N CYS A 17 3.16 5.34 10.55
CA CYS A 17 4.08 4.27 10.13
C CYS A 17 4.99 4.66 8.96
N TYR A 18 4.46 5.45 8.01
CA TYR A 18 5.13 5.74 6.75
C TYR A 18 6.55 6.33 6.91
N PRO A 19 6.81 7.31 7.81
CA PRO A 19 8.16 7.87 7.96
C PRO A 19 9.24 6.84 8.31
N GLY A 20 8.90 5.81 9.10
CA GLY A 20 9.84 4.74 9.49
C GLY A 20 10.09 3.71 8.39
N MET A 21 9.16 3.58 7.44
CA MET A 21 9.16 2.56 6.39
C MET A 21 9.30 3.15 4.97
N GLN A 22 9.52 4.46 4.85
CA GLN A 22 9.44 5.15 3.57
C GLN A 22 10.37 4.54 2.51
N GLN A 23 11.62 4.26 2.88
CA GLN A 23 12.61 3.69 1.96
C GLN A 23 12.18 2.30 1.42
N PRO A 24 11.94 1.28 2.26
CA PRO A 24 11.55 -0.03 1.74
C PRO A 24 10.21 0.00 0.97
N LEU A 25 9.24 0.84 1.37
CA LEU A 25 7.98 1.00 0.63
C LEU A 25 8.21 1.58 -0.79
N LEU A 26 9.08 2.58 -0.90
CA LEU A 26 9.43 3.17 -2.20
C LEU A 26 10.20 2.17 -3.07
N SER A 27 11.13 1.41 -2.50
CA SER A 27 11.84 0.36 -3.25
C SER A 27 10.89 -0.71 -3.78
N LEU A 28 9.93 -1.19 -2.97
CA LEU A 28 8.90 -2.14 -3.43
C LEU A 28 8.02 -1.57 -4.54
N GLN A 29 7.68 -0.28 -4.43
CA GLN A 29 6.94 0.42 -5.48
C GLN A 29 7.75 0.52 -6.78
N ASP A 30 9.00 0.96 -6.71
CA ASP A 30 9.82 1.21 -7.89
C ASP A 30 10.27 -0.12 -8.56
N GLU A 31 10.55 -1.17 -7.79
CA GLU A 31 11.00 -2.46 -8.32
C GLU A 31 9.86 -3.37 -8.81
N LEU A 32 8.73 -3.38 -8.10
CA LEU A 32 7.64 -4.34 -8.35
C LEU A 32 6.35 -3.68 -8.83
N GLY A 33 6.29 -2.34 -8.86
CA GLY A 33 5.03 -1.63 -9.08
C GLY A 33 4.04 -1.78 -7.92
N ALA A 34 4.52 -2.11 -6.71
CA ALA A 34 3.66 -2.34 -5.57
C ALA A 34 2.85 -1.08 -5.21
N ASN A 35 1.57 -1.28 -4.90
CA ASN A 35 0.72 -0.20 -4.41
C ASN A 35 0.99 0.03 -2.91
N ILE A 36 1.46 1.23 -2.57
CA ILE A 36 1.83 1.60 -1.19
C ILE A 36 0.62 1.55 -0.25
N ASN A 37 -0.55 2.02 -0.69
CA ASN A 37 -1.76 1.99 0.13
C ASN A 37 -2.20 0.56 0.46
N LEU A 38 -2.06 -0.35 -0.50
CA LEU A 38 -2.32 -1.77 -0.27
C LEU A 38 -1.27 -2.39 0.66
N LEU A 39 0.02 -2.10 0.49
CA LEU A 39 1.07 -2.55 1.42
C LEU A 39 0.78 -2.11 2.86
N LEU A 40 0.45 -0.83 3.06
CA LEU A 40 0.11 -0.28 4.37
C LEU A 40 -1.15 -0.94 4.95
N LEU A 41 -2.14 -1.27 4.13
CA LEU A 41 -3.34 -1.99 4.57
C LEU A 41 -3.02 -3.41 5.01
N LEU A 42 -2.16 -4.12 4.27
CA LEU A 42 -1.75 -5.48 4.61
C LEU A 42 -0.92 -5.50 5.91
N LEU A 43 -0.03 -4.53 6.11
CA LEU A 43 0.71 -4.35 7.36
C LEU A 43 -0.22 -4.08 8.54
N TYR A 44 -1.21 -3.20 8.34
CA TYR A 44 -2.24 -2.93 9.35
C TYR A 44 -3.03 -4.20 9.69
N ALA A 45 -3.47 -4.93 8.67
CA ALA A 45 -4.22 -6.17 8.83
C ALA A 45 -3.44 -7.21 9.62
N GLU A 46 -2.14 -7.38 9.33
CA GLU A 46 -1.27 -8.30 10.08
C GLU A 46 -1.11 -7.90 11.55
N GLN A 47 -0.94 -6.60 11.86
CA GLN A 47 -0.89 -6.11 13.24
C GLN A 47 -2.20 -6.37 14.00
N GLN A 48 -3.33 -6.31 13.31
CA GLN A 48 -4.63 -6.64 13.89
C GLN A 48 -4.92 -8.16 13.91
N HIS A 49 -3.93 -8.98 13.55
CA HIS A 49 -4.05 -10.44 13.40
C HIS A 49 -5.19 -10.85 12.46
N TRP A 50 -5.43 -10.04 11.43
CA TRP A 50 -6.34 -10.40 10.37
C TRP A 50 -5.67 -11.36 9.41
N HIS A 51 -6.53 -12.13 8.77
CA HIS A 51 -6.09 -13.17 7.87
C HIS A 51 -6.94 -13.13 6.62
N TRP A 52 -6.27 -12.94 5.50
CA TRP A 52 -6.85 -12.97 4.17
C TRP A 52 -6.15 -14.06 3.34
N SER A 53 -6.90 -14.60 2.41
CA SER A 53 -6.42 -15.50 1.38
C SER A 53 -5.71 -14.72 0.27
N VAL A 54 -4.90 -15.42 -0.51
CA VAL A 54 -4.25 -14.83 -1.70
C VAL A 54 -5.29 -14.29 -2.69
N ALA A 55 -6.46 -14.94 -2.80
CA ALA A 55 -7.54 -14.50 -3.67
C ALA A 55 -8.14 -13.15 -3.23
N GLU A 56 -8.33 -12.97 -1.92
CA GLU A 56 -8.81 -11.70 -1.34
C GLU A 56 -7.78 -10.57 -1.53
N ILE A 57 -6.48 -10.85 -1.36
CA ILE A 57 -5.41 -9.90 -1.63
C ILE A 57 -5.40 -9.51 -3.11
N ALA A 58 -5.56 -10.47 -4.01
CA ALA A 58 -5.64 -10.21 -5.44
C ALA A 58 -6.86 -9.35 -5.80
N GLN A 59 -8.01 -9.56 -5.14
CA GLN A 59 -9.19 -8.71 -5.32
C GLN A 59 -8.94 -7.27 -4.87
N LEU A 60 -8.29 -7.07 -3.72
CA LEU A 60 -7.90 -5.72 -3.25
C LEU A 60 -6.98 -5.03 -4.25
N HIS A 61 -5.98 -5.75 -4.77
CA HIS A 61 -5.09 -5.23 -5.81
C HIS A 61 -5.87 -4.79 -7.06
N GLN A 62 -6.79 -5.62 -7.56
CA GLN A 62 -7.62 -5.28 -8.72
C GLN A 62 -8.54 -4.09 -8.45
N ALA A 63 -9.01 -3.89 -7.22
CA ALA A 63 -9.86 -2.76 -6.87
C ALA A 63 -9.15 -1.40 -6.97
N VAL A 64 -7.85 -1.34 -6.66
CA VAL A 64 -7.06 -0.10 -6.75
C VAL A 64 -6.35 0.11 -8.06
N LEU A 65 -6.11 -0.96 -8.82
CA LEU A 65 -5.33 -0.91 -10.05
C LEU A 65 -5.81 0.17 -11.04
N PRO A 66 -7.13 0.34 -11.32
CA PRO A 66 -7.59 1.37 -12.25
C PRO A 66 -7.28 2.79 -11.77
N ALA A 67 -7.59 3.09 -10.50
CA ALA A 67 -7.33 4.41 -9.91
C ALA A 67 -5.82 4.71 -9.88
N ASN A 68 -5.02 3.70 -9.56
CA ASN A 68 -3.57 3.81 -9.52
C ASN A 68 -2.97 4.14 -10.89
N GLN A 69 -3.39 3.41 -11.93
CA GLN A 69 -2.89 3.58 -13.30
C GLN A 69 -3.38 4.88 -13.95
N GLN A 70 -4.62 5.29 -13.68
CA GLN A 70 -5.24 6.44 -14.34
C GLN A 70 -4.96 7.76 -13.63
N VAL A 71 -4.67 7.75 -12.33
CA VAL A 71 -4.58 8.97 -11.51
C VAL A 71 -3.24 9.05 -10.77
N THR A 72 -2.98 8.11 -9.86
CA THR A 72 -1.85 8.22 -8.93
C THR A 72 -0.49 8.13 -9.63
N LEU A 73 -0.30 7.18 -10.54
CA LEU A 73 0.94 7.03 -11.30
C LEU A 73 1.21 8.25 -12.21
N PRO A 74 0.25 8.75 -13.02
CA PRO A 74 0.45 9.96 -13.79
C PRO A 74 0.84 11.18 -12.93
N ILE A 75 0.16 11.40 -11.79
CA ILE A 75 0.50 12.52 -10.89
C ILE A 75 1.92 12.37 -10.33
N ARG A 76 2.30 11.15 -9.93
CA ARG A 76 3.64 10.86 -9.41
C ARG A 76 4.72 11.08 -10.45
N GLN A 77 4.47 10.66 -11.70
CA GLN A 77 5.37 10.91 -12.83
C GLN A 77 5.54 12.40 -13.09
N LEU A 78 4.43 13.16 -13.14
CA LEU A 78 4.46 14.61 -13.30
C LEU A 78 5.25 15.29 -12.17
N ARG A 79 5.07 14.85 -10.91
CA ARG A 79 5.82 15.39 -9.77
C ARG A 79 7.32 15.12 -9.87
N ARG A 80 7.72 13.93 -10.35
CA ARG A 80 9.14 13.59 -10.58
C ARG A 80 9.73 14.46 -11.69
N GLN A 81 9.00 14.66 -12.79
CA GLN A 81 9.43 15.47 -13.95
C GLN A 81 9.52 16.97 -13.64
N LEU A 82 8.56 17.52 -12.89
CA LEU A 82 8.43 18.96 -12.59
C LEU A 82 9.04 19.34 -11.24
N SER A 83 10.05 18.58 -10.78
CA SER A 83 10.60 18.66 -9.42
C SER A 83 11.40 19.94 -9.12
N THR A 84 11.68 20.77 -10.12
CA THR A 84 12.49 21.99 -10.01
C THR A 84 11.73 23.21 -9.48
N GLU A 85 10.40 23.25 -9.61
CA GLU A 85 9.57 24.38 -9.18
C GLU A 85 8.84 24.07 -7.85
N PRO A 86 9.19 24.73 -6.72
CA PRO A 86 8.66 24.38 -5.40
C PRO A 86 7.12 24.45 -5.30
N THR A 87 6.52 25.47 -5.92
CA THR A 87 5.06 25.68 -5.90
C THR A 87 4.32 24.58 -6.65
N ILE A 88 4.83 24.20 -7.84
CA ILE A 88 4.26 23.12 -8.65
C ILE A 88 4.42 21.78 -7.93
N LYS A 89 5.62 21.53 -7.37
CA LYS A 89 5.90 20.33 -6.58
C LYS A 89 4.94 20.18 -5.40
N ALA A 90 4.67 21.26 -4.67
CA ALA A 90 3.74 21.25 -3.54
C ALA A 90 2.28 20.99 -3.97
N ALA A 91 1.84 21.58 -5.10
CA ALA A 91 0.52 21.35 -5.65
C ALA A 91 0.33 19.88 -6.10
N LEU A 92 1.34 19.32 -6.79
CA LEU A 92 1.32 17.93 -7.22
C LEU A 92 1.37 16.95 -6.05
N LEU A 93 2.14 17.26 -5.00
CA LEU A 93 2.13 16.45 -3.77
C LEU A 93 0.74 16.43 -3.13
N LYS A 94 0.04 17.57 -3.06
CA LYS A 94 -1.34 17.62 -2.55
C LYS A 94 -2.30 16.79 -3.41
N ALA A 95 -2.16 16.86 -4.74
CA ALA A 95 -2.96 16.06 -5.66
C ALA A 95 -2.69 14.55 -5.50
N GLU A 96 -1.42 14.17 -5.32
CA GLU A 96 -1.02 12.78 -5.05
C GLU A 96 -1.65 12.26 -3.76
N LEU A 97 -1.55 13.02 -2.66
CA LEU A 97 -2.15 12.65 -1.38
C LEU A 97 -3.67 12.52 -1.45
N ALA A 98 -4.35 13.35 -2.26
CA ALA A 98 -5.79 13.25 -2.47
C ALA A 98 -6.15 11.99 -3.28
N ALA A 99 -5.37 11.65 -4.30
CA ALA A 99 -5.55 10.41 -5.07
C ALA A 99 -5.31 9.17 -4.20
N GLU A 100 -4.27 9.19 -3.36
CA GLU A 100 -3.98 8.11 -2.42
C GLU A 100 -5.11 7.91 -1.39
N GLN A 101 -5.71 8.99 -0.88
CA GLN A 101 -6.88 8.88 0.00
C GLN A 101 -8.10 8.24 -0.69
N LEU A 102 -8.30 8.49 -1.99
CA LEU A 102 -9.36 7.85 -2.76
C LEU A 102 -9.09 6.35 -2.94
N GLU A 103 -7.84 5.97 -3.25
CA GLU A 103 -7.42 4.57 -3.32
C GLU A 103 -7.64 3.85 -1.99
N GLN A 104 -7.27 4.46 -0.87
CA GLN A 104 -7.49 3.87 0.46
C GLN A 104 -8.98 3.65 0.76
N GLN A 105 -9.85 4.59 0.39
CA GLN A 105 -11.29 4.42 0.53
C GLN A 105 -11.81 3.25 -0.30
N ALA A 106 -11.33 3.10 -1.54
CA ALA A 106 -11.67 1.96 -2.39
C ALA A 106 -11.21 0.63 -1.78
N LEU A 107 -10.00 0.59 -1.21
CA LEU A 107 -9.49 -0.58 -0.50
C LEU A 107 -10.37 -0.95 0.70
N LEU A 108 -10.69 0.02 1.55
CA LEU A 108 -11.52 -0.22 2.73
C LEU A 108 -12.94 -0.69 2.36
N ALA A 109 -13.48 -0.21 1.25
CA ALA A 109 -14.76 -0.67 0.72
C ALA A 109 -14.69 -2.12 0.18
N ALA A 110 -13.55 -2.50 -0.41
CA ALA A 110 -13.29 -3.83 -0.94
C ALA A 110 -12.75 -4.83 0.11
N CYS A 111 -12.48 -4.38 1.34
CA CYS A 111 -11.95 -5.23 2.41
C CYS A 111 -12.82 -6.46 2.67
N PRO A 112 -12.21 -7.66 2.74
CA PRO A 112 -12.95 -8.88 3.03
C PRO A 112 -13.60 -8.84 4.41
N LYS A 113 -14.88 -9.23 4.47
CA LYS A 113 -15.66 -9.26 5.71
C LYS A 113 -15.64 -10.62 6.42
N SER A 114 -15.13 -11.65 5.76
CA SER A 114 -15.10 -13.03 6.26
C SER A 114 -13.80 -13.71 5.88
N ALA A 115 -13.07 -14.24 6.85
CA ALA A 115 -11.81 -14.92 6.60
C ALA A 115 -12.03 -16.39 6.20
N GLN A 116 -11.75 -16.74 4.94
CA GLN A 116 -11.69 -18.13 4.47
C GLN A 116 -10.29 -18.41 3.90
N SER A 117 -9.61 -19.42 4.46
CA SER A 117 -8.18 -19.73 4.25
C SER A 117 -7.24 -18.57 4.65
N ARG A 118 -6.65 -18.70 5.82
CA ARG A 118 -5.99 -17.62 6.56
C ARG A 118 -4.47 -17.68 6.38
N SER A 119 -3.87 -16.76 5.63
CA SER A 119 -2.42 -16.51 5.68
C SER A 119 -2.08 -15.56 6.82
N ALA A 120 -0.93 -15.75 7.46
CA ALA A 120 -0.37 -14.83 8.45
C ALA A 120 0.62 -13.81 7.84
N ASP A 121 1.10 -14.07 6.61
CA ASP A 121 2.03 -13.20 5.87
C ASP A 121 1.31 -12.62 4.64
N LEU A 122 0.47 -11.63 4.88
CA LEU A 122 -0.33 -10.95 3.87
C LEU A 122 0.57 -10.13 2.93
N VAL A 123 1.58 -9.46 3.49
CA VAL A 123 2.54 -8.69 2.68
C VAL A 123 3.35 -9.63 1.79
N GLY A 124 3.89 -10.73 2.32
CA GLY A 124 4.61 -11.72 1.51
C GLY A 124 3.75 -12.33 0.42
N CYS A 125 2.48 -12.68 0.71
CA CYS A 125 1.53 -13.14 -0.31
C CYS A 125 1.31 -12.12 -1.43
N TYR A 126 1.21 -10.83 -1.09
CA TYR A 126 1.06 -9.77 -2.10
C TYR A 126 2.31 -9.60 -2.96
N LEU A 127 3.50 -9.62 -2.36
CA LEU A 127 4.75 -9.51 -3.10
C LEU A 127 4.97 -10.71 -4.04
N GLN A 128 4.62 -11.91 -3.58
CA GLN A 128 4.63 -13.12 -4.41
C GLN A 128 3.63 -13.05 -5.57
N LEU A 129 2.48 -12.39 -5.39
CA LEU A 129 1.49 -12.14 -6.44
C LEU A 129 2.07 -11.23 -7.55
N LEU A 130 2.81 -10.19 -7.17
CA LEU A 130 3.41 -9.23 -8.11
C LEU A 130 4.63 -9.83 -8.84
N ALA A 131 5.45 -10.59 -8.12
CA ALA A 131 6.70 -11.12 -8.64
C ALA A 131 6.94 -12.56 -8.15
N PRO A 132 6.28 -13.56 -8.77
CA PRO A 132 6.33 -14.95 -8.33
C PRO A 132 7.70 -15.64 -8.53
N GLN A 133 8.59 -15.05 -9.34
CA GLN A 133 9.83 -15.68 -9.80
C GLN A 133 11.10 -15.07 -9.17
N THR A 134 10.99 -14.03 -8.35
CA THR A 134 12.13 -13.20 -7.95
C THR A 134 12.18 -13.03 -6.42
N GLY A 135 13.10 -13.72 -5.74
CA GLY A 135 13.39 -13.50 -4.32
C GLY A 135 14.07 -12.15 -4.01
N ARG A 136 14.20 -11.27 -5.00
CA ARG A 136 14.85 -9.96 -4.85
C ARG A 136 14.16 -9.09 -3.81
N TRP A 137 12.85 -9.18 -3.63
CA TRP A 137 12.14 -8.38 -2.63
C TRP A 137 12.26 -8.91 -1.20
N GLN A 138 12.83 -10.09 -0.97
CA GLN A 138 12.89 -10.69 0.37
C GLN A 138 13.72 -9.86 1.35
N HIS A 139 14.81 -9.25 0.88
CA HIS A 139 15.61 -8.34 1.71
C HIS A 139 14.84 -7.05 2.02
N ILE A 140 14.11 -6.50 1.05
CA ILE A 140 13.28 -5.30 1.26
C ILE A 140 12.11 -5.60 2.21
N LEU A 141 11.52 -6.79 2.11
CA LEU A 141 10.49 -7.25 3.04
C LEU A 141 11.05 -7.38 4.47
N PHE A 142 12.27 -7.91 4.62
CA PHE A 142 12.93 -7.97 5.91
C PHE A 142 13.13 -6.57 6.50
N ASP A 143 13.65 -5.62 5.71
CA ASP A 143 13.83 -4.23 6.13
C ASP A 143 12.49 -3.57 6.50
N LEU A 144 11.44 -3.78 5.70
CA LEU A 144 10.09 -3.29 5.97
C LEU A 144 9.55 -3.79 7.32
N ARG A 145 9.77 -5.08 7.63
CA ARG A 145 9.35 -5.71 8.90
C ARG A 145 10.12 -5.14 10.09
N GLN A 146 11.42 -4.84 9.94
CA GLN A 146 12.23 -4.22 11.00
C GLN A 146 11.84 -2.75 11.26
N SER A 147 11.41 -2.05 10.22
CA SER A 147 10.93 -0.67 10.28
C SER A 147 9.52 -0.53 10.89
N GLN A 148 8.85 -1.64 11.21
CA GLN A 148 7.49 -1.60 11.74
C GLN A 148 7.46 -1.11 13.19
N PRO A 149 6.65 -0.07 13.50
CA PRO A 149 6.50 0.35 14.89
C PRO A 149 5.92 -0.81 15.69
N ARG A 150 6.58 -1.10 16.83
CA ARG A 150 6.20 -2.17 17.78
C ARG A 150 4.91 -1.84 18.53
#